data_AF-A0A2D3NX87-F1
#
_entry.id   AF-A0A2D3NX87-F1
#
_cell.length_a   1.000
_cell.length_b   1.000
_cell.length_c   1.000
_cell.angle_alpha   90.00
_cell.angle_beta   90.00
_cell.angle_gamma   90.00
#
_symmetry.space_group_name_H-M   'P 1'
#
loop_
_entity.id
_entity.type
_entity.pdbx_description
1 polymer ?
#
loop_
_entity_poly.entity_id
_entity_poly.type
_entity_poly.pdbx_seq_one_letter_code
_entity_poly.pdbx_strand_id
1 'polypeptide(L)'
;MFEKIKKFFLYFSVIFLIAGVTSFTAYNWATMSSIEKLAVPSALIIAGLGAYLFLKNDIYKNLALFFSSFMIGTLFAVYGQVYQTGADTWILFRNWAIFLIIPIIATGYYSIVTLFTIVVAVGTSFYLELYLSGSIIPFLSSLIFGIVLLVYPFIQKRFNFKFNNIFYNIMTGIFYISFIASGFAAINDHYNGLTAIVLYLLFVAAVYFVGYKQLKKITIKILSITALGCFGVAIIIKMVSSIIYTDATVYIFFSLMVIIGTIVAVIKSSNEIESENIKKFTNVVVGFLKVFAFFLLMVFVFSLLGLMGLGEEAFIVVAILLIIFSYFAAKMLGLKNDKIEIVAFIAGLICLGIYLSVSLEMSSLSVISIITIIFDLFWFFMPTRALDLLLFPVNYSLLGFFLMKKAPSINYHYSIITIALIVEAYFYFLYDKKELLNEKLKRVLIGNEATLILLPLSWLSTRIGIFVDDYELMFKYVKYYRIVNIALTVLIGAFVIFKTIKNQKLQIVLCIIWLGLNYFAYSEILSLIFVMLIMLIYASKNSKWGILVPTLAACYVIYTYYFTTYRSLLDKSIALSITGGLLLVAYLVLKYGFKGVENNEQ
;
A
#
# COMPACT_ATOMS: atom_id res chain seq x y z
N MET A 1 -21.08 -4.07 -7.16
CA MET A 1 -19.82 -3.61 -7.80
C MET A 1 -19.95 -2.14 -8.16
N PHE A 2 -20.90 -1.77 -9.03
CA PHE A 2 -21.20 -0.40 -9.47
C PHE A 2 -21.23 0.67 -8.35
N GLU A 3 -21.96 0.43 -7.25
CA GLU A 3 -21.98 1.36 -6.10
C GLU A 3 -20.63 1.61 -5.45
N LYS A 4 -19.75 0.58 -5.40
CA LYS A 4 -18.40 0.73 -4.85
C LYS A 4 -17.56 1.64 -5.74
N ILE A 5 -17.72 1.55 -7.06
CA ILE A 5 -17.05 2.40 -8.05
C ILE A 5 -17.48 3.86 -7.88
N LYS A 6 -18.79 4.10 -7.80
CA LYS A 6 -19.34 5.45 -7.60
C LYS A 6 -18.79 6.09 -6.32
N LYS A 7 -18.84 5.37 -5.19
CA LYS A 7 -18.27 5.87 -3.92
C LYS A 7 -16.77 6.11 -4.01
N PHE A 8 -16.04 5.24 -4.69
CA PHE A 8 -14.61 5.42 -4.90
C PHE A 8 -14.31 6.71 -5.67
N PHE A 9 -14.94 6.92 -6.84
CA PHE A 9 -14.72 8.11 -7.65
C PHE A 9 -15.02 9.38 -6.86
N LEU A 10 -16.11 9.36 -6.09
CA LEU A 10 -16.45 10.48 -5.21
C LEU A 10 -15.38 10.74 -4.14
N TYR A 11 -14.95 9.73 -3.39
CA TYR A 11 -13.97 9.94 -2.31
C TYR A 11 -12.59 10.35 -2.82
N PHE A 12 -12.11 9.70 -3.88
CA PHE A 12 -10.81 10.06 -4.46
C PHE A 12 -10.87 11.42 -5.18
N SER A 13 -12.02 11.83 -5.73
CA SER A 13 -12.15 13.20 -6.28
C SER A 13 -11.81 14.25 -5.24
N VAL A 14 -12.34 14.11 -4.02
CA VAL A 14 -12.10 15.04 -2.91
C VAL A 14 -10.64 14.97 -2.46
N ILE A 15 -10.06 13.77 -2.30
CA ILE A 15 -8.65 13.60 -1.91
C ILE A 15 -7.71 14.25 -2.92
N PHE A 16 -7.95 14.05 -4.22
CA PHE A 16 -7.13 14.64 -5.29
C PHE A 16 -7.28 16.15 -5.39
N LEU A 17 -8.49 16.69 -5.20
CA LEU A 17 -8.70 18.13 -5.11
C LEU A 17 -7.96 18.73 -3.91
N ILE A 18 -8.02 18.08 -2.74
CA ILE A 18 -7.26 18.50 -1.55
C ILE A 18 -5.76 18.52 -1.87
N ALA A 19 -5.21 17.42 -2.39
CA ALA A 19 -3.79 17.29 -2.71
C ALA A 19 -3.35 18.29 -3.79
N GLY A 20 -4.20 18.57 -4.78
CA GLY A 20 -3.96 19.53 -5.84
C GLY A 20 -3.90 20.96 -5.31
N VAL A 21 -4.88 21.37 -4.51
CA VAL A 21 -4.90 22.71 -3.90
C VAL A 21 -3.75 22.88 -2.91
N THR A 22 -3.44 21.90 -2.07
CA THR A 22 -2.33 22.02 -1.12
C THR A 22 -0.99 22.09 -1.84
N SER A 23 -0.78 21.28 -2.87
CA SER A 23 0.41 21.38 -3.73
C SER A 23 0.48 22.72 -4.46
N PHE A 24 -0.67 23.29 -4.85
CA PHE A 24 -0.72 24.64 -5.41
C PHE A 24 -0.13 25.62 -4.41
N THR A 25 -0.64 25.60 -3.17
CA THR A 25 -0.23 26.51 -2.10
C THR A 25 1.24 26.39 -1.73
N ALA A 26 1.77 25.17 -1.73
CA ALA A 26 3.16 24.92 -1.41
C ALA A 26 4.14 25.33 -2.52
N TYR A 27 3.68 25.61 -3.76
CA TYR A 27 4.51 26.16 -4.83
C TYR A 27 4.92 27.62 -4.55
N ASN A 28 4.36 28.23 -3.51
CA ASN A 28 4.73 29.56 -2.98
C ASN A 28 4.40 30.75 -3.91
N TRP A 29 3.62 30.55 -4.98
CA TRP A 29 3.04 31.57 -5.88
C TRP A 29 3.72 32.95 -5.84
N ALA A 30 5.00 33.03 -6.24
CA ALA A 30 5.82 34.23 -6.00
C ALA A 30 5.22 35.51 -6.62
N THR A 31 4.41 35.36 -7.67
CA THR A 31 3.74 36.43 -8.39
C THR A 31 2.41 36.89 -7.78
N MET A 32 1.85 36.15 -6.82
CA MET A 32 0.61 36.52 -6.13
C MET A 32 0.90 37.42 -4.93
N SER A 33 0.07 38.45 -4.74
CA SER A 33 0.09 39.31 -3.56
C SER A 33 -0.28 38.53 -2.29
N SER A 34 0.17 39.00 -1.12
CA SER A 34 -0.15 38.39 0.18
C SER A 34 -1.66 38.18 0.40
N ILE A 35 -2.49 39.11 -0.10
CA ILE A 35 -3.94 39.03 -0.01
C ILE A 35 -4.47 37.86 -0.85
N GLU A 36 -4.03 37.73 -2.09
CA GLU A 36 -4.44 36.63 -2.97
C GLU A 36 -4.05 35.28 -2.39
N LYS A 37 -2.84 35.18 -1.84
CA LYS A 37 -2.36 33.94 -1.21
C LYS A 37 -3.30 33.48 -0.09
N LEU A 38 -3.72 34.38 0.80
CA LEU A 38 -4.64 34.08 1.90
C LEU A 38 -6.09 33.90 1.44
N ALA A 39 -6.51 34.62 0.40
CA ALA A 39 -7.87 34.57 -0.13
C ALA A 39 -8.21 33.20 -0.71
N VAL A 40 -7.29 32.51 -1.39
CA VAL A 40 -7.55 31.20 -2.02
C VAL A 40 -8.03 30.14 -1.02
N PRO A 41 -7.26 29.75 0.01
CA PRO A 41 -7.73 28.78 1.00
C PRO A 41 -8.94 29.30 1.80
N SER A 42 -9.02 30.61 2.07
CA SER A 42 -10.16 31.19 2.79
C SER A 42 -11.48 31.06 2.00
N ALA A 43 -11.46 31.36 0.71
CA ALA A 43 -12.62 31.23 -0.17
C ALA A 43 -13.05 29.76 -0.28
N LEU A 44 -12.11 28.82 -0.34
CA LEU A 44 -12.40 27.39 -0.38
C LEU A 44 -13.02 26.87 0.93
N ILE A 45 -12.58 27.37 2.08
CA ILE A 45 -13.22 27.08 3.37
C ILE A 45 -14.66 27.58 3.37
N ILE A 46 -14.89 28.84 2.97
CA ILE A 46 -16.23 29.44 2.92
C ILE A 46 -17.13 28.67 1.95
N ALA A 47 -16.63 28.35 0.76
CA ALA A 47 -17.39 27.60 -0.25
C ALA A 47 -17.77 26.19 0.25
N GLY A 48 -16.85 25.49 0.91
CA GLY A 48 -17.14 24.16 1.43
C GLY A 48 -18.06 24.16 2.66
N LEU A 49 -17.98 25.18 3.52
CA LEU A 49 -18.95 25.40 4.61
C LEU A 49 -20.34 25.77 4.05
N GLY A 50 -20.40 26.64 3.05
CA GLY A 50 -21.64 26.95 2.32
C GLY A 50 -22.24 25.68 1.71
N ALA A 51 -21.44 24.89 1.01
CA ALA A 51 -21.87 23.61 0.46
C ALA A 51 -22.39 22.66 1.55
N TYR A 52 -21.74 22.59 2.71
CA TYR A 52 -22.24 21.81 3.85
C TYR A 52 -23.65 22.24 4.31
N LEU A 53 -23.95 23.55 4.31
CA LEU A 53 -25.26 24.08 4.71
C LEU A 53 -26.35 23.85 3.66
N PHE A 54 -26.02 23.98 2.36
CA PHE A 54 -27.01 23.89 1.28
C PHE A 54 -27.22 22.48 0.74
N LEU A 55 -26.24 21.57 0.87
CA LEU A 55 -26.38 20.20 0.39
C LEU A 55 -27.32 19.40 1.30
N LYS A 56 -28.24 18.65 0.69
CA LYS A 56 -29.22 17.82 1.42
C LYS A 56 -28.72 16.42 1.75
N ASN A 57 -27.81 15.86 0.96
CA ASN A 57 -27.33 14.49 1.14
C ASN A 57 -26.12 14.46 2.08
N ASP A 58 -26.22 13.68 3.16
CA ASP A 58 -25.21 13.59 4.22
C ASP A 58 -23.81 13.25 3.71
N ILE A 59 -23.68 12.40 2.68
CA ILE A 59 -22.37 12.04 2.13
C ILE A 59 -21.69 13.29 1.56
N TYR A 60 -22.41 14.11 0.79
CA TYR A 60 -21.83 15.30 0.18
C TYR A 60 -21.56 16.40 1.21
N LYS A 61 -22.48 16.58 2.18
CA LYS A 61 -22.28 17.49 3.31
C LYS A 61 -20.99 17.15 4.05
N ASN A 62 -20.85 15.88 4.45
CA ASN A 62 -19.71 15.40 5.21
C ASN A 62 -18.40 15.52 4.42
N LEU A 63 -18.41 15.26 3.10
CA LEU A 63 -17.24 15.44 2.25
C LEU A 63 -16.87 16.92 2.05
N ALA A 64 -17.85 17.80 1.87
CA ALA A 64 -17.61 19.25 1.77
C ALA A 64 -17.03 19.80 3.09
N LEU A 65 -17.53 19.32 4.22
CA LEU A 65 -16.99 19.67 5.53
C LEU A 65 -15.57 19.14 5.74
N PHE A 66 -15.30 17.89 5.34
CA PHE A 66 -13.96 17.31 5.38
C PHE A 66 -12.96 18.09 4.52
N PHE A 67 -13.36 18.46 3.29
CA PHE A 67 -12.56 19.31 2.41
C PHE A 67 -12.24 20.66 3.07
N SER A 68 -13.26 21.32 3.63
CA SER A 68 -13.10 22.61 4.32
C SER A 68 -12.18 22.50 5.52
N SER A 69 -12.36 21.45 6.33
CA SER A 69 -11.52 21.12 7.49
C SER A 69 -10.06 20.91 7.10
N PHE A 70 -9.79 20.39 5.90
CA PHE A 70 -8.42 20.27 5.39
C PHE A 70 -7.86 21.62 4.95
N MET A 71 -8.65 22.44 4.25
CA MET A 71 -8.24 23.77 3.79
C MET A 71 -7.88 24.73 4.92
N ILE A 72 -8.38 24.50 6.14
CA ILE A 72 -7.92 25.21 7.35
C ILE A 72 -6.41 25.01 7.57
N GLY A 73 -5.90 23.79 7.42
CA GLY A 73 -4.46 23.51 7.53
C GLY A 73 -3.67 24.20 6.42
N THR A 74 -4.20 24.18 5.20
CA THR A 74 -3.64 24.90 4.05
C THR A 74 -3.56 26.41 4.31
N LEU A 75 -4.60 27.01 4.89
CA LEU A 75 -4.59 28.42 5.28
C LEU A 75 -3.45 28.74 6.25
N PHE A 76 -3.24 27.90 7.27
CA PHE A 76 -2.13 28.10 8.21
C PHE A 76 -0.76 27.93 7.57
N ALA A 77 -0.61 27.02 6.60
CA ALA A 77 0.62 26.89 5.82
C ALA A 77 0.93 28.17 5.05
N VAL A 78 -0.06 28.72 4.35
CA VAL A 78 0.09 29.97 3.60
C VAL A 78 0.35 31.15 4.54
N TYR A 79 -0.33 31.21 5.68
CA TYR A 79 -0.12 32.24 6.68
C TYR A 79 1.34 32.27 7.17
N GLY A 80 1.92 31.10 7.49
CA GLY A 80 3.32 30.99 7.89
C GLY A 80 4.29 31.43 6.78
N GLN A 81 3.96 31.17 5.52
CA GLN A 81 4.76 31.61 4.37
C GLN A 81 4.68 33.13 4.14
N VAL A 82 3.48 33.71 4.18
CA VAL A 82 3.22 35.14 3.89
C VAL A 82 3.86 36.05 4.94
N TYR A 83 3.66 35.73 6.22
CA TYR A 83 4.11 36.56 7.32
C TYR A 83 5.49 36.15 7.85
N GLN A 84 6.10 35.10 7.29
CA GLN A 84 7.41 34.57 7.71
C GLN A 84 7.55 34.54 9.23
N THR A 85 6.56 33.96 9.91
CA THR A 85 6.40 34.12 11.36
C THR A 85 7.53 33.51 12.19
N GLY A 86 8.56 32.91 11.56
CA GLY A 86 9.63 32.16 12.20
C GLY A 86 9.10 30.98 13.02
N ALA A 87 7.84 30.61 12.84
CA ALA A 87 7.15 29.64 13.68
C ALA A 87 7.50 28.23 13.21
N ASP A 88 7.94 27.40 14.15
CA ASP A 88 8.21 25.99 13.89
C ASP A 88 7.01 25.28 13.26
N THR A 89 7.28 24.26 12.43
CA THR A 89 6.26 23.47 11.72
C THR A 89 5.17 22.93 12.65
N TRP A 90 5.49 22.55 13.89
CA TRP A 90 4.50 22.02 14.84
C TRP A 90 3.42 23.05 15.23
N ILE A 91 3.72 24.35 15.19
CA ILE A 91 2.79 25.43 15.52
C ILE A 91 1.62 25.46 14.53
N LEU A 92 1.89 25.21 13.26
CA LEU A 92 0.88 25.06 12.21
C LEU A 92 -0.08 23.91 12.55
N PHE A 93 0.46 22.72 12.83
CA PHE A 93 -0.37 21.54 13.13
C PHE A 93 -1.16 21.69 14.42
N ARG A 94 -0.60 22.36 15.45
CA ARG A 94 -1.32 22.72 16.68
C ARG A 94 -2.53 23.60 16.37
N ASN A 95 -2.33 24.69 15.63
CA ASN A 95 -3.41 25.61 15.30
C ASN A 95 -4.47 24.94 14.41
N TRP A 96 -4.05 24.11 13.45
CA TRP A 96 -4.96 23.31 12.64
C TRP A 96 -5.81 22.37 13.53
N ALA A 97 -5.19 21.64 14.45
CA ALA A 97 -5.91 20.76 15.38
C ALA A 97 -6.95 21.51 16.22
N ILE A 98 -6.61 22.70 16.75
CA ILE A 98 -7.54 23.53 17.53
C ILE A 98 -8.77 23.90 16.68
N PHE A 99 -8.57 24.34 15.45
CA PHE A 99 -9.68 24.73 14.58
C PHE A 99 -10.54 23.55 14.13
N LEU A 100 -9.99 22.34 14.06
CA LEU A 100 -10.75 21.12 13.78
C LEU A 100 -11.74 20.75 14.89
N ILE A 101 -11.58 21.26 16.12
CA ILE A 101 -12.51 21.01 17.22
C ILE A 101 -13.92 21.53 16.89
N ILE A 102 -14.02 22.67 16.20
CA ILE A 102 -15.30 23.30 15.84
C ILE A 102 -16.18 22.36 14.99
N PRO A 103 -15.74 21.87 13.81
CA PRO A 103 -16.55 20.96 13.01
C PRO A 103 -16.75 19.58 13.67
N ILE A 104 -15.84 19.13 14.55
CA ILE A 104 -16.02 17.90 15.32
C ILE A 104 -17.22 18.03 16.26
N ILE A 105 -17.29 19.11 17.05
CA ILE A 105 -18.39 19.34 18.00
C ILE A 105 -19.69 19.56 17.23
N ALA A 106 -19.66 20.31 16.13
CA ALA A 106 -20.85 20.64 15.35
C ALA A 106 -21.49 19.42 14.67
N THR A 107 -20.71 18.40 14.27
CA THR A 107 -21.22 17.33 13.40
C THR A 107 -21.01 15.92 13.92
N GLY A 108 -20.05 15.70 14.83
CA GLY A 108 -19.64 14.36 15.23
C GLY A 108 -19.09 13.50 14.08
N TYR A 109 -18.70 14.10 12.95
CA TYR A 109 -18.29 13.33 11.78
C TYR A 109 -16.91 12.66 12.00
N TYR A 110 -16.92 11.34 12.10
CA TYR A 110 -15.75 10.53 12.47
C TYR A 110 -14.54 10.65 11.55
N SER A 111 -14.72 11.00 10.26
CA SER A 111 -13.59 11.25 9.38
C SER A 111 -12.83 12.53 9.76
N ILE A 112 -13.51 13.54 10.31
CA ILE A 112 -12.87 14.76 10.83
C ILE A 112 -12.15 14.44 12.14
N VAL A 113 -12.73 13.60 13.00
CA VAL A 113 -12.03 13.10 14.20
C VAL A 113 -10.78 12.33 13.79
N THR A 114 -10.84 11.52 12.75
CA THR A 114 -9.68 10.80 12.19
C THR A 114 -8.61 11.77 11.68
N LEU A 115 -9.01 12.80 10.91
CA LEU A 115 -8.11 13.86 10.45
C LEU A 115 -7.45 14.58 11.63
N PHE A 116 -8.24 14.96 12.64
CA PHE A 116 -7.74 15.59 13.87
C PHE A 116 -6.70 14.72 14.57
N THR A 117 -6.97 13.42 14.75
CA THR A 117 -6.00 12.52 15.38
C THR A 117 -4.69 12.43 14.58
N ILE A 118 -4.78 12.40 13.25
CA ILE A 118 -3.59 12.39 12.38
C ILE A 118 -2.83 13.73 12.49
N VAL A 119 -3.52 14.87 12.45
CA VAL A 119 -2.92 16.21 12.58
C VAL A 119 -2.23 16.36 13.93
N VAL A 120 -2.84 15.88 15.02
CA VAL A 120 -2.24 15.88 16.35
C VAL A 120 -1.01 14.96 16.38
N ALA A 121 -1.09 13.75 15.83
CA ALA A 121 0.06 12.84 15.74
C ALA A 121 1.24 13.45 14.98
N VAL A 122 0.99 14.02 13.81
CA VAL A 122 2.02 14.67 12.99
C VAL A 122 2.58 15.91 13.69
N GLY A 123 1.73 16.76 14.28
CA GLY A 123 2.16 17.92 15.05
C GLY A 123 3.02 17.55 16.25
N THR A 124 2.67 16.48 16.97
CA THR A 124 3.50 15.95 18.05
C THR A 124 4.83 15.41 17.53
N SER A 125 4.88 14.77 16.37
CA SER A 125 6.14 14.33 15.76
C SER A 125 7.08 15.51 15.52
N PHE A 126 6.59 16.57 14.87
CA PHE A 126 7.39 17.78 14.62
C PHE A 126 7.80 18.51 15.89
N TYR A 127 6.94 18.53 16.91
CA TYR A 127 7.29 19.12 18.20
C TYR A 127 8.40 18.33 18.90
N LEU A 128 8.31 17.00 18.91
CA LEU A 128 9.30 16.13 19.54
C LEU A 128 10.64 16.17 18.81
N GLU A 129 10.64 16.37 17.49
CA GLU A 129 11.86 16.53 16.68
C GLU A 129 12.71 17.75 17.10
N LEU A 130 12.12 18.75 17.75
CA LEU A 130 12.88 19.88 18.32
C LEU A 130 13.77 19.48 19.51
N TYR A 131 13.44 18.38 20.20
CA TYR A 131 14.07 18.01 21.47
C TYR A 131 14.66 16.58 21.48
N LEU A 132 14.17 15.70 20.61
CA LEU A 132 14.53 14.30 20.53
C LEU A 132 15.05 13.98 19.12
N SER A 133 15.69 12.84 18.98
CA SER A 133 16.15 12.29 17.70
C SER A 133 15.88 10.78 17.65
N GLY A 134 15.93 10.23 16.44
CA GLY A 134 15.80 8.79 16.22
C GLY A 134 14.36 8.28 16.19
N SER A 135 14.22 6.97 16.35
CA SER A 135 12.95 6.26 16.13
C SER A 135 11.95 6.41 17.27
N ILE A 136 12.36 7.02 18.39
CA ILE A 136 11.47 7.33 19.51
C ILE A 136 10.38 8.35 19.13
N ILE A 137 10.68 9.28 18.22
CA ILE A 137 9.75 10.33 17.78
C ILE A 137 8.48 9.75 17.16
N PRO A 138 8.56 8.94 16.08
CA PRO A 138 7.36 8.33 15.50
C PRO A 138 6.66 7.36 16.46
N PHE A 139 7.40 6.74 17.39
CA PHE A 139 6.80 5.88 18.42
C PHE A 139 5.93 6.66 19.39
N LEU A 140 6.44 7.76 19.97
CA LEU A 140 5.66 8.63 20.85
C LEU A 140 4.47 9.27 20.14
N SER A 141 4.64 9.67 18.88
CA SER A 141 3.54 10.16 18.03
C SER A 141 2.44 9.11 17.84
N SER A 142 2.81 7.83 17.64
CA SER A 142 1.84 6.74 17.46
C SER A 142 0.95 6.50 18.70
N LEU A 143 1.40 6.88 19.90
CA LEU A 143 0.65 6.74 21.14
C LEU A 143 -0.65 7.53 21.12
N ILE A 144 -0.75 8.60 20.32
CA ILE A 144 -1.95 9.43 20.18
C ILE A 144 -3.14 8.60 19.68
N PHE A 145 -2.92 7.67 18.76
CA PHE A 145 -3.96 6.74 18.31
C PHE A 145 -4.40 5.81 19.45
N GLY A 146 -3.46 5.37 20.29
CA GLY A 146 -3.73 4.58 21.49
C GLY A 146 -4.56 5.37 22.52
N ILE A 147 -4.20 6.63 22.77
CA ILE A 147 -4.96 7.53 23.67
C ILE A 147 -6.41 7.67 23.16
N VAL A 148 -6.61 7.87 21.86
CA VAL A 148 -7.97 7.94 21.29
C VAL A 148 -8.75 6.64 21.51
N LEU A 149 -8.12 5.47 21.35
CA LEU A 149 -8.76 4.18 21.63
C LEU A 149 -9.14 3.99 23.09
N LEU A 150 -8.31 4.50 24.01
CA LEU A 150 -8.57 4.47 25.44
C LEU A 150 -9.69 5.42 25.83
N VAL A 151 -9.66 6.66 25.32
CA VAL A 151 -10.55 7.75 25.72
C VAL A 151 -11.93 7.65 25.05
N TYR A 152 -12.01 7.21 23.79
CA TYR A 152 -13.26 7.18 23.03
C TYR A 152 -14.41 6.43 23.72
N PRO A 153 -14.22 5.22 24.30
CA PRO A 153 -15.27 4.52 25.03
C PRO A 153 -15.75 5.27 26.28
N PHE A 154 -14.88 6.01 26.96
CA PHE A 154 -15.27 6.84 28.10
C PHE A 154 -16.08 8.05 27.67
N ILE A 155 -15.66 8.76 26.61
CA ILE A 155 -16.43 9.88 26.05
C ILE A 155 -17.80 9.37 25.56
N GLN A 156 -17.83 8.23 24.88
CA GLN A 156 -19.06 7.61 24.40
C GLN A 156 -20.04 7.32 25.55
N LYS A 157 -19.56 6.78 26.68
CA LYS A 157 -20.40 6.56 27.88
C LYS A 157 -20.83 7.87 28.53
N ARG A 158 -19.93 8.85 28.63
CA ARG A 158 -20.19 10.14 29.29
C ARG A 158 -21.25 10.97 28.56
N PHE A 159 -21.21 10.98 27.23
CA PHE A 159 -22.10 11.78 26.39
C PHE A 159 -23.20 10.96 25.69
N ASN A 160 -23.27 9.65 25.99
CA ASN A 160 -24.31 8.72 25.53
C ASN A 160 -24.60 8.72 24.01
N PHE A 161 -23.59 8.94 23.17
CA PHE A 161 -23.76 8.81 21.72
C PHE A 161 -23.53 7.37 21.24
N LYS A 162 -23.99 7.04 20.03
CA LYS A 162 -23.87 5.69 19.46
C LYS A 162 -22.40 5.32 19.21
N PHE A 163 -21.94 4.19 19.77
CA PHE A 163 -20.59 3.69 19.51
C PHE A 163 -20.41 3.33 18.04
N ASN A 164 -19.43 3.97 17.39
CA ASN A 164 -19.10 3.72 15.99
C ASN A 164 -17.97 2.68 15.88
N ASN A 165 -18.36 1.45 15.57
CA ASN A 165 -17.44 0.34 15.36
C ASN A 165 -16.47 0.56 14.18
N ILE A 166 -16.89 1.25 13.13
CA ILE A 166 -16.04 1.49 11.96
C ILE A 166 -14.89 2.42 12.35
N PHE A 167 -15.21 3.54 13.00
CA PHE A 167 -14.21 4.49 13.50
C PHE A 167 -13.23 3.81 14.47
N TYR A 168 -13.76 3.07 15.45
CA TYR A 168 -12.92 2.38 16.43
C TYR A 168 -11.98 1.34 15.79
N ASN A 169 -12.48 0.60 14.79
CA ASN A 169 -11.67 -0.37 14.06
C ASN A 169 -10.59 0.31 13.17
N ILE A 170 -10.90 1.45 12.55
CA ILE A 170 -9.92 2.25 11.79
C ILE A 170 -8.81 2.74 12.73
N MET A 171 -9.17 3.33 13.87
CA MET A 171 -8.19 3.77 14.88
C MET A 171 -7.35 2.60 15.42
N THR A 172 -7.97 1.43 15.62
CA THR A 172 -7.27 0.20 16.04
C THR A 172 -6.22 -0.20 15.01
N GLY A 173 -6.60 -0.23 13.72
CA GLY A 173 -5.67 -0.54 12.65
C GLY A 173 -4.49 0.44 12.57
N ILE A 174 -4.77 1.75 12.59
CA ILE A 174 -3.74 2.79 12.54
C ILE A 174 -2.81 2.69 13.75
N PHE A 175 -3.37 2.53 14.96
CA PHE A 175 -2.59 2.37 16.19
C PHE A 175 -1.65 1.17 16.07
N TYR A 176 -2.14 -0.06 15.91
CA TYR A 176 -1.27 -1.24 15.93
C TYR A 176 -0.25 -1.26 14.79
N ILE A 177 -0.61 -0.80 13.58
CA ILE A 177 0.35 -0.77 12.46
C ILE A 177 1.48 0.22 12.76
N SER A 178 1.15 1.46 13.13
CA SER A 178 2.17 2.48 13.41
C SER A 178 2.96 2.16 14.69
N PHE A 179 2.29 1.71 15.74
CA PHE A 179 2.87 1.40 17.05
C PHE A 179 3.81 0.19 17.01
N ILE A 180 3.44 -0.89 16.30
CA ILE A 180 4.34 -2.06 16.17
C ILE A 180 5.59 -1.67 15.38
N ALA A 181 5.43 -1.00 14.23
CA ALA A 181 6.56 -0.65 13.37
C ALA A 181 7.51 0.35 14.04
N SER A 182 6.98 1.46 14.57
CA SER A 182 7.79 2.48 15.24
C SER A 182 8.32 1.99 16.59
N GLY A 183 7.55 1.21 17.35
CA GLY A 183 8.00 0.63 18.62
C GLY A 183 9.12 -0.38 18.45
N PHE A 184 9.06 -1.22 17.41
CA PHE A 184 10.16 -2.13 17.07
C PHE A 184 11.46 -1.37 16.77
N ALA A 185 11.36 -0.25 16.02
CA ALA A 185 12.50 0.60 15.75
C ALA A 185 12.99 1.35 17.00
N ALA A 186 12.09 1.85 17.86
CA ALA A 186 12.41 2.61 19.07
C ALA A 186 13.07 1.76 20.16
N ILE A 187 12.67 0.49 20.29
CA ILE A 187 13.28 -0.45 21.26
C ILE A 187 14.75 -0.71 20.91
N ASN A 188 15.04 -0.84 19.62
CA ASN A 188 16.37 -1.12 19.07
C ASN A 188 17.24 0.14 18.89
N ASP A 189 16.73 1.32 19.26
CA ASP A 189 17.51 2.56 19.25
C ASP A 189 18.43 2.63 20.48
N HIS A 190 19.63 3.19 20.31
CA HIS A 190 20.68 3.16 21.32
C HIS A 190 20.37 4.00 22.56
N TYR A 191 19.68 5.14 22.39
CA TYR A 191 19.50 6.11 23.47
C TYR A 191 18.22 5.92 24.28
N ASN A 192 17.10 5.65 23.60
CA ASN A 192 15.76 5.72 24.20
C ASN A 192 15.07 4.36 24.33
N GLY A 193 15.82 3.27 24.23
CA GLY A 193 15.21 1.95 24.18
C GLY A 193 14.52 1.52 25.49
N LEU A 194 14.94 1.98 26.67
CA LEU A 194 14.26 1.61 27.94
C LEU A 194 12.89 2.30 28.08
N THR A 195 12.82 3.59 27.74
CA THR A 195 11.54 4.32 27.74
C THR A 195 10.58 3.74 26.71
N ALA A 196 11.09 3.37 25.53
CA ALA A 196 10.31 2.67 24.51
C ALA A 196 9.72 1.35 25.04
N ILE A 197 10.51 0.53 25.74
CA ILE A 197 10.06 -0.75 26.32
C ILE A 197 8.91 -0.55 27.31
N VAL A 198 9.08 0.37 28.27
CA VAL A 198 8.07 0.64 29.31
C VAL A 198 6.77 1.14 28.69
N LEU A 199 6.86 2.12 27.79
CA LEU A 199 5.69 2.68 27.12
C LEU A 199 5.02 1.65 26.21
N TYR A 200 5.79 0.78 25.55
CA TYR A 200 5.23 -0.27 24.70
C TYR A 200 4.35 -1.21 25.50
N LEU A 201 4.87 -1.75 26.61
CA LEU A 201 4.12 -2.67 27.47
C LEU A 201 2.90 -1.99 28.11
N LEU A 202 3.05 -0.75 28.59
CA LEU A 202 1.97 0.02 29.20
C LEU A 202 0.82 0.21 28.22
N PHE A 203 1.09 0.68 26.99
CA PHE A 203 0.03 0.95 26.01
C PHE A 203 -0.63 -0.33 25.49
N VAL A 204 0.12 -1.41 25.27
CA VAL A 204 -0.47 -2.70 24.88
C VAL A 204 -1.39 -3.21 25.98
N ALA A 205 -0.98 -3.13 27.25
CA ALA A 205 -1.79 -3.55 28.38
C ALA A 205 -3.06 -2.69 28.54
N ALA A 206 -2.92 -1.37 28.45
CA ALA A 206 -4.05 -0.44 28.58
C ALA A 206 -5.08 -0.64 27.46
N VAL A 207 -4.64 -0.71 26.20
CA VAL A 207 -5.54 -0.89 25.04
C VAL A 207 -6.17 -2.28 25.07
N TYR A 208 -5.44 -3.32 25.49
CA TYR A 208 -6.01 -4.64 25.72
C TYR A 208 -7.10 -4.61 26.79
N PHE A 209 -6.86 -3.97 27.92
CA PHE A 209 -7.83 -3.89 29.01
C PHE A 209 -9.11 -3.16 28.58
N VAL A 210 -9.01 -1.98 27.97
CA VAL A 210 -10.20 -1.23 27.53
C VAL A 210 -10.89 -1.94 26.36
N GLY A 211 -10.14 -2.30 25.32
CA GLY A 211 -10.68 -2.87 24.10
C GLY A 211 -11.23 -4.28 24.25
N TYR A 212 -10.49 -5.18 24.90
CA TYR A 212 -10.93 -6.56 25.09
C TYR A 212 -11.73 -6.74 26.38
N LYS A 213 -11.21 -6.32 27.55
CA LYS A 213 -11.89 -6.61 28.82
C LYS A 213 -13.20 -5.84 28.99
N GLN A 214 -13.24 -4.56 28.59
CA GLN A 214 -14.46 -3.76 28.70
C GLN A 214 -15.38 -3.88 27.49
N LEU A 215 -14.84 -3.79 26.27
CA LEU A 215 -15.66 -3.77 25.03
C LEU A 215 -15.80 -5.13 24.35
N LYS A 216 -15.16 -6.18 24.86
CA LYS A 216 -15.17 -7.56 24.31
C LYS A 216 -14.75 -7.62 22.83
N LYS A 217 -13.87 -6.71 22.39
CA LYS A 217 -13.36 -6.67 21.01
C LYS A 217 -12.20 -7.65 20.84
N ILE A 218 -12.49 -8.79 20.20
CA ILE A 218 -11.51 -9.87 19.97
C ILE A 218 -10.42 -9.47 18.99
N THR A 219 -10.72 -8.57 18.04
CA THR A 219 -9.71 -8.01 17.12
C THR A 219 -8.56 -7.35 17.87
N ILE A 220 -8.84 -6.70 19.00
CA ILE A 220 -7.83 -6.10 19.88
C ILE A 220 -7.03 -7.17 20.63
N LYS A 221 -7.67 -8.23 21.13
CA LYS A 221 -6.96 -9.38 21.73
C LYS A 221 -5.94 -9.97 20.75
N ILE A 222 -6.36 -10.25 19.52
CA ILE A 222 -5.49 -10.80 18.47
C ILE A 222 -4.33 -9.85 18.19
N LEU A 223 -4.60 -8.55 17.95
CA LEU A 223 -3.57 -7.56 17.63
C LEU A 223 -2.62 -7.28 18.81
N SER A 224 -3.09 -7.31 20.06
CA SER A 224 -2.23 -7.22 21.25
C SER A 224 -1.29 -8.42 21.37
N ILE A 225 -1.75 -9.64 21.11
CA ILE A 225 -0.89 -10.83 21.10
C ILE A 225 0.18 -10.69 20.01
N THR A 226 -0.22 -10.24 18.81
CA THR A 226 0.72 -9.97 17.71
C THR A 226 1.75 -8.90 18.09
N ALA A 227 1.32 -7.80 18.72
CA ALA A 227 2.21 -6.74 19.19
C ALA A 227 3.23 -7.26 20.21
N LEU A 228 2.79 -8.07 21.19
CA LEU A 228 3.70 -8.71 22.16
C LEU A 228 4.70 -9.66 21.49
N GLY A 229 4.29 -10.35 20.42
CA GLY A 229 5.20 -11.16 19.61
C GLY A 229 6.30 -10.36 18.94
N CYS A 230 5.93 -9.29 18.24
CA CYS A 230 6.89 -8.39 17.62
C CYS A 230 7.78 -7.70 18.66
N PHE A 231 7.24 -7.34 19.82
CA PHE A 231 7.99 -6.83 20.96
C PHE A 231 9.04 -7.83 21.45
N GLY A 232 8.68 -9.10 21.61
CA GLY A 232 9.62 -10.15 22.03
C GLY A 232 10.79 -10.28 21.06
N VAL A 233 10.53 -10.25 19.75
CA VAL A 233 11.60 -10.23 18.73
C VAL A 233 12.45 -8.96 18.81
N ALA A 234 11.84 -7.79 19.04
CA ALA A 234 12.59 -6.54 19.19
C ALA A 234 13.55 -6.58 20.39
N ILE A 235 13.11 -7.11 21.54
CA ILE A 235 13.98 -7.28 22.72
C ILE A 235 15.14 -8.21 22.41
N ILE A 236 14.89 -9.34 21.74
CA ILE A 236 15.93 -10.30 21.38
C ILE A 236 16.98 -9.64 20.50
N ILE A 237 16.57 -8.88 19.47
CA ILE A 237 17.49 -8.14 18.59
C ILE A 237 18.30 -7.11 19.37
N LYS A 238 17.67 -6.37 20.28
CA LYS A 238 18.37 -5.44 21.15
C LYS A 238 19.44 -6.14 21.99
N MET A 239 19.14 -7.32 22.55
CA MET A 239 20.12 -8.10 23.30
C MET A 239 21.34 -8.46 22.42
N VAL A 240 21.12 -8.88 21.16
CA VAL A 240 22.22 -9.14 20.20
C VAL A 240 23.09 -7.91 20.03
N SER A 241 22.49 -6.74 19.83
CA SER A 241 23.24 -5.50 19.61
C SER A 241 24.08 -5.05 20.82
N SER A 242 23.69 -5.48 22.04
CA SER A 242 24.36 -5.09 23.28
C SER A 242 25.50 -6.02 23.69
N ILE A 243 25.53 -7.26 23.19
CA ILE A 243 26.54 -8.26 23.54
C ILE A 243 27.55 -8.34 22.40
N ILE A 244 28.64 -7.60 22.54
CA ILE A 244 29.77 -7.64 21.60
C ILE A 244 30.34 -9.07 21.63
N TYR A 245 30.44 -9.73 20.46
CA TYR A 245 30.99 -11.09 20.26
C TYR A 245 30.11 -12.29 20.64
N THR A 246 28.82 -12.33 20.26
CA THR A 246 28.04 -13.59 20.29
C THR A 246 27.45 -13.94 18.92
N ASP A 247 27.45 -15.23 18.59
CA ASP A 247 26.81 -15.76 17.38
C ASP A 247 25.31 -15.46 17.40
N ALA A 248 24.84 -14.73 16.39
CA ALA A 248 23.45 -14.32 16.25
C ALA A 248 22.48 -15.51 16.12
N THR A 249 22.98 -16.71 15.78
CA THR A 249 22.21 -17.93 15.52
C THR A 249 21.20 -18.26 16.62
N VAL A 250 21.61 -18.22 17.89
CA VAL A 250 20.75 -18.56 19.04
C VAL A 250 19.61 -17.55 19.20
N TYR A 251 19.87 -16.27 18.95
CA TYR A 251 18.87 -15.21 19.04
C TYR A 251 17.86 -15.26 17.88
N ILE A 252 18.30 -15.64 16.68
CA ILE A 252 17.39 -15.87 15.56
C ILE A 252 16.48 -17.07 15.89
N PHE A 253 17.01 -18.15 16.48
CA PHE A 253 16.22 -19.28 16.96
C PHE A 253 15.18 -18.86 18.00
N PHE A 254 15.56 -18.07 19.01
CA PHE A 254 14.60 -17.58 19.99
C PHE A 254 13.53 -16.67 19.36
N SER A 255 13.91 -15.83 18.39
CA SER A 255 12.96 -15.00 17.64
C SER A 255 11.95 -15.87 16.87
N LEU A 256 12.42 -16.96 16.25
CA LEU A 256 11.55 -17.94 15.60
C LEU A 256 10.57 -18.57 16.61
N MET A 257 11.05 -19.00 17.77
CA MET A 257 10.22 -19.60 18.81
C MET A 257 9.16 -18.63 19.36
N VAL A 258 9.52 -17.36 19.55
CA VAL A 258 8.57 -16.31 19.93
C VAL A 258 7.47 -16.18 18.88
N ILE A 259 7.82 -16.11 17.59
CA ILE A 259 6.82 -15.96 16.53
C ILE A 259 5.94 -17.22 16.40
N ILE A 260 6.49 -18.42 16.49
CA ILE A 260 5.70 -19.66 16.52
C ILE A 260 4.74 -19.67 17.70
N GLY A 261 5.21 -19.31 18.90
CA GLY A 261 4.37 -19.17 20.09
C GLY A 261 3.24 -18.15 19.89
N THR A 262 3.51 -17.04 19.21
CA THR A 262 2.49 -16.02 18.92
C THR A 262 1.45 -16.51 17.92
N ILE A 263 1.84 -17.29 16.91
CA ILE A 263 0.90 -17.94 15.97
C ILE A 263 -0.05 -18.86 16.74
N VAL A 264 0.48 -19.72 17.61
CA VAL A 264 -0.32 -20.64 18.42
C VAL A 264 -1.26 -19.87 19.34
N ALA A 265 -0.79 -18.82 20.00
CA ALA A 265 -1.61 -17.97 20.87
C ALA A 265 -2.74 -17.27 20.10
N VAL A 266 -2.45 -16.74 18.91
CA VAL A 266 -3.46 -16.10 18.05
C VAL A 266 -4.51 -17.12 17.60
N ILE A 267 -4.12 -18.31 17.14
CA ILE A 267 -5.05 -19.37 16.72
C ILE A 267 -5.93 -19.81 17.89
N LYS A 268 -5.34 -20.08 19.05
CA LYS A 268 -6.07 -20.46 20.27
C LYS A 268 -7.08 -19.39 20.67
N SER A 269 -6.68 -18.12 20.62
CA SER A 269 -7.55 -16.99 20.97
C SER A 269 -8.75 -16.83 20.01
N SER A 270 -8.63 -17.30 18.76
CA SER A 270 -9.70 -17.22 17.76
C SER A 270 -10.65 -18.41 17.83
N ASN A 271 -10.21 -19.58 18.30
CA ASN A 271 -11.03 -20.79 18.36
C ASN A 271 -12.08 -20.75 19.47
N GLU A 272 -11.94 -19.84 20.43
CA GLU A 272 -12.92 -19.63 21.50
C GLU A 272 -14.29 -19.12 20.97
N ILE A 273 -14.38 -18.63 19.72
CA ILE A 273 -15.56 -17.88 19.22
C ILE A 273 -15.88 -18.16 17.73
N GLU A 274 -17.13 -18.54 17.44
CA GLU A 274 -17.60 -18.99 16.11
C GLU A 274 -17.96 -17.89 15.10
N SER A 275 -17.34 -16.70 15.13
CA SER A 275 -17.65 -15.69 14.10
C SER A 275 -16.78 -15.85 12.85
N GLU A 276 -17.41 -15.97 11.68
CA GLU A 276 -16.71 -16.17 10.40
C GLU A 276 -15.80 -14.98 10.04
N ASN A 277 -16.19 -13.75 10.38
CA ASN A 277 -15.40 -12.55 10.13
C ASN A 277 -14.13 -12.49 10.98
N ILE A 278 -14.19 -12.93 12.24
CA ILE A 278 -12.99 -13.01 13.09
C ILE A 278 -12.09 -14.12 12.58
N LYS A 279 -12.61 -15.31 12.22
CA LYS A 279 -11.80 -16.37 11.59
C LYS A 279 -11.08 -15.86 10.34
N LYS A 280 -11.77 -15.08 9.48
CA LYS A 280 -11.14 -14.43 8.30
C LYS A 280 -10.03 -13.46 8.70
N PHE A 281 -10.24 -12.62 9.70
CA PHE A 281 -9.23 -11.68 10.20
C PHE A 281 -8.03 -12.41 10.84
N THR A 282 -8.27 -13.40 11.69
CA THR A 282 -7.23 -14.26 12.29
C THR A 282 -6.38 -14.91 11.21
N ASN A 283 -6.99 -15.46 10.15
CA ASN A 283 -6.26 -16.06 9.04
C ASN A 283 -5.34 -15.06 8.31
N VAL A 284 -5.74 -13.78 8.24
CA VAL A 284 -4.88 -12.72 7.69
C VAL A 284 -3.67 -12.49 8.58
N VAL A 285 -3.88 -12.32 9.89
CA VAL A 285 -2.81 -12.09 10.88
C VAL A 285 -1.86 -13.29 10.96
N VAL A 286 -2.41 -14.51 11.03
CA VAL A 286 -1.63 -15.76 11.02
C VAL A 286 -0.86 -15.91 9.71
N GLY A 287 -1.45 -15.55 8.57
CA GLY A 287 -0.76 -15.54 7.29
C GLY A 287 0.46 -14.61 7.29
N PHE A 288 0.33 -13.40 7.85
CA PHE A 288 1.45 -12.48 8.03
C PHE A 288 2.53 -13.06 8.95
N LEU A 289 2.15 -13.59 10.13
CA LEU A 289 3.09 -14.18 11.08
C LEU A 289 3.81 -15.42 10.52
N LYS A 290 3.12 -16.25 9.73
CA LYS A 290 3.73 -17.40 9.02
C LYS A 290 4.80 -16.94 8.03
N VAL A 291 4.54 -15.88 7.27
CA VAL A 291 5.53 -15.30 6.35
C VAL A 291 6.72 -14.75 7.13
N PHE A 292 6.49 -14.05 8.25
CA PHE A 292 7.56 -13.55 9.10
C PHE A 292 8.41 -14.68 9.72
N ALA A 293 7.76 -15.73 10.23
CA ALA A 293 8.43 -16.93 10.74
C ALA A 293 9.26 -17.64 9.66
N PHE A 294 8.76 -17.70 8.42
CA PHE A 294 9.49 -18.27 7.30
C PHE A 294 10.78 -17.49 7.01
N PHE A 295 10.74 -16.16 7.01
CA PHE A 295 11.96 -15.35 6.86
C PHE A 295 12.94 -15.52 8.02
N LEU A 296 12.46 -15.60 9.27
CA LEU A 296 13.32 -15.90 10.42
C LEU A 296 13.96 -17.30 10.32
N LEU A 297 13.21 -18.30 9.87
CA LEU A 297 13.73 -19.66 9.64
C LEU A 297 14.83 -19.64 8.58
N MET A 298 14.65 -18.87 7.51
CA MET A 298 15.65 -18.70 6.48
C MET A 298 16.94 -18.10 7.01
N VAL A 299 16.82 -16.98 7.73
CA VAL A 299 17.98 -16.33 8.37
C VAL A 299 18.65 -17.28 9.37
N PHE A 300 17.87 -18.10 10.08
CA PHE A 300 18.41 -19.11 10.99
C PHE A 300 19.22 -20.20 10.27
N VAL A 301 18.69 -20.74 9.17
CA VAL A 301 19.40 -21.75 8.37
C VAL A 301 20.69 -21.17 7.78
N PHE A 302 20.64 -19.93 7.27
CA PHE A 302 21.85 -19.22 6.83
C PHE A 302 22.88 -19.09 7.95
N SER A 303 22.44 -18.69 9.14
CA SER A 303 23.30 -18.55 10.31
C SER A 303 23.94 -19.89 10.71
N LEU A 304 23.20 -21.00 10.64
CA LEU A 304 23.73 -22.34 10.91
C LEU A 304 24.76 -22.78 9.87
N LEU A 305 24.51 -22.55 8.59
CA LEU A 305 25.45 -22.90 7.53
C LEU A 305 26.73 -22.06 7.61
N GLY A 306 26.61 -20.79 7.99
CA GLY A 306 27.76 -19.93 8.31
C GLY A 306 28.61 -20.51 9.45
N LEU A 307 27.99 -21.03 10.52
CA LEU A 307 28.71 -21.73 11.60
C LEU A 307 29.42 -23.01 11.12
N MET A 308 28.91 -23.66 10.08
CA MET A 308 29.55 -24.82 9.44
C MET A 308 30.68 -24.43 8.49
N GLY A 309 31.02 -23.15 8.39
CA GLY A 309 32.06 -22.64 7.50
C GLY A 309 31.62 -22.46 6.04
N LEU A 310 30.35 -22.73 5.72
CA LEU A 310 29.78 -22.40 4.42
C LEU A 310 29.47 -20.90 4.42
N GLY A 311 30.41 -20.10 3.91
CA GLY A 311 30.20 -18.67 3.66
C GLY A 311 29.17 -18.47 2.56
N GLU A 312 29.63 -18.17 1.35
CA GLU A 312 28.72 -17.94 0.22
C GLU A 312 28.09 -19.24 -0.33
N GLU A 313 28.73 -20.40 -0.10
CA GLU A 313 28.18 -21.71 -0.45
C GLU A 313 26.89 -22.05 0.32
N ALA A 314 26.58 -21.34 1.41
CA ALA A 314 25.29 -21.47 2.09
C ALA A 314 24.12 -21.15 1.16
N PHE A 315 24.28 -20.22 0.22
CA PHE A 315 23.22 -19.81 -0.70
C PHE A 315 22.75 -20.96 -1.61
N ILE A 316 23.66 -21.80 -2.12
CA ILE A 316 23.27 -22.95 -2.96
C ILE A 316 22.60 -24.05 -2.15
N VAL A 317 23.10 -24.34 -0.94
CA VAL A 317 22.49 -25.35 -0.05
C VAL A 317 21.07 -24.94 0.34
N VAL A 318 20.87 -23.68 0.73
CA VAL A 318 19.56 -23.14 1.06
C VAL A 318 18.64 -23.11 -0.16
N ALA A 319 19.15 -22.74 -1.33
CA ALA A 319 18.37 -22.76 -2.57
C ALA A 319 17.82 -24.15 -2.88
N ILE A 320 18.67 -25.19 -2.81
CA ILE A 320 18.28 -26.58 -3.04
C ILE A 320 17.24 -27.02 -2.01
N LEU A 321 17.49 -26.78 -0.72
CA LEU A 321 16.56 -27.13 0.36
C LEU A 321 15.19 -26.48 0.16
N LEU A 322 15.15 -25.20 -0.20
CA LEU A 322 13.91 -24.47 -0.42
C LEU A 322 13.14 -24.92 -1.65
N ILE A 323 13.84 -25.17 -2.77
CA ILE A 323 13.20 -25.66 -3.99
C ILE A 323 12.61 -27.06 -3.74
N ILE A 324 13.36 -27.95 -3.07
CA ILE A 324 12.86 -29.27 -2.66
C ILE A 324 11.70 -29.15 -1.67
N PHE A 325 11.81 -28.28 -0.66
CA PHE A 325 10.74 -28.06 0.33
C PHE A 325 9.46 -27.56 -0.33
N SER A 326 9.57 -26.61 -1.27
CA SER A 326 8.42 -26.08 -2.02
C SER A 326 7.65 -27.18 -2.77
N TYR A 327 8.35 -28.26 -3.16
CA TYR A 327 7.76 -29.43 -3.81
C TYR A 327 7.13 -30.42 -2.82
N PHE A 328 7.84 -30.76 -1.73
CA PHE A 328 7.39 -31.81 -0.81
C PHE A 328 6.33 -31.36 0.21
N ALA A 329 6.37 -30.09 0.66
CA ALA A 329 5.48 -29.59 1.71
C ALA A 329 3.98 -29.71 1.34
N ALA A 330 3.65 -29.47 0.07
CA ALA A 330 2.29 -29.60 -0.48
C ALA A 330 1.73 -31.02 -0.34
N LYS A 331 2.61 -32.03 -0.49
CA LYS A 331 2.27 -33.45 -0.58
C LYS A 331 2.35 -34.15 0.77
N MET A 332 3.31 -33.78 1.62
CA MET A 332 3.52 -34.41 2.95
C MET A 332 2.60 -33.86 4.03
N LEU A 333 2.30 -32.56 4.04
CA LEU A 333 1.58 -31.93 5.16
C LEU A 333 0.07 -31.84 4.96
N GLY A 334 -0.46 -32.30 3.82
CA GLY A 334 -1.89 -32.19 3.50
C GLY A 334 -2.42 -30.74 3.43
N LEU A 335 -1.51 -29.75 3.40
CA LEU A 335 -1.80 -28.32 3.37
C LEU A 335 -2.20 -27.87 1.96
N LYS A 336 -3.29 -28.46 1.42
CA LYS A 336 -3.91 -27.94 0.20
C LYS A 336 -4.30 -26.48 0.44
N ASN A 337 -3.56 -25.54 -0.17
CA ASN A 337 -3.82 -24.09 -0.35
C ASN A 337 -2.93 -23.07 0.39
N ASP A 338 -1.80 -23.45 1.02
CA ASP A 338 -0.98 -22.45 1.72
C ASP A 338 -0.04 -21.67 0.78
N LYS A 339 0.00 -20.34 0.92
CA LYS A 339 0.84 -19.39 0.16
C LYS A 339 2.35 -19.59 0.36
N ILE A 340 2.75 -20.47 1.28
CA ILE A 340 4.14 -20.67 1.72
C ILE A 340 4.96 -21.38 0.64
N GLU A 341 4.35 -22.27 -0.16
CA GLU A 341 5.02 -22.94 -1.30
C GLU A 341 5.58 -21.91 -2.29
N ILE A 342 4.78 -20.89 -2.62
CA ILE A 342 5.18 -19.79 -3.51
C ILE A 342 6.37 -19.04 -2.91
N VAL A 343 6.27 -18.67 -1.62
CA VAL A 343 7.31 -17.90 -0.94
C VAL A 343 8.62 -18.70 -0.85
N ALA A 344 8.54 -19.98 -0.54
CA ALA A 344 9.70 -20.86 -0.46
C ALA A 344 10.37 -21.07 -1.81
N PHE A 345 9.59 -21.31 -2.86
CA PHE A 345 10.13 -21.47 -4.21
C PHE A 345 10.80 -20.19 -4.72
N ILE A 346 10.14 -19.02 -4.57
CA ILE A 346 10.73 -17.73 -4.96
C ILE A 346 12.00 -17.46 -4.15
N ALA A 347 11.97 -17.66 -2.83
CA ALA A 347 13.16 -17.49 -1.98
C ALA A 347 14.30 -18.42 -2.43
N GLY A 348 13.99 -19.66 -2.82
CA GLY A 348 14.99 -20.62 -3.30
C GLY A 348 15.65 -20.17 -4.61
N LEU A 349 14.86 -19.67 -5.57
CA LEU A 349 15.39 -19.10 -6.81
C LEU A 349 16.22 -17.82 -6.56
N ILE A 350 15.83 -16.98 -5.60
CA ILE A 350 16.60 -15.80 -5.21
C ILE A 350 17.94 -16.22 -4.60
N CYS A 351 17.96 -17.19 -3.68
CA CYS A 351 19.19 -17.72 -3.09
C CYS A 351 20.10 -18.31 -4.16
N LEU A 352 19.55 -19.06 -5.13
CA LEU A 352 20.31 -19.57 -6.26
C LEU A 352 20.90 -18.41 -7.09
N GLY A 353 20.11 -17.37 -7.36
CA GLY A 353 20.57 -16.20 -8.10
C GLY A 353 21.70 -15.45 -7.40
N ILE A 354 21.60 -15.29 -6.08
CA ILE A 354 22.65 -14.67 -5.27
C ILE A 354 23.93 -15.50 -5.34
N TYR A 355 23.84 -16.83 -5.18
CA TYR A 355 25.00 -17.72 -5.32
C TYR A 355 25.67 -17.60 -6.68
N LEU A 356 24.91 -17.71 -7.78
CA LEU A 356 25.44 -17.62 -9.13
C LEU A 356 26.07 -16.24 -9.42
N SER A 357 25.51 -15.17 -8.85
CA SER A 357 26.00 -13.81 -9.07
C SER A 357 27.21 -13.45 -8.22
N VAL A 358 27.23 -13.87 -6.94
CA VAL A 358 28.27 -13.47 -5.98
C VAL A 358 29.43 -14.46 -6.01
N SER A 359 29.14 -15.76 -5.89
CA SER A 359 30.18 -16.78 -5.75
C SER A 359 30.78 -17.24 -7.08
N LEU A 360 29.98 -17.24 -8.15
CA LEU A 360 30.45 -17.62 -9.50
C LEU A 360 30.66 -16.41 -10.42
N GLU A 361 30.45 -15.18 -9.92
CA GLU A 361 30.59 -13.92 -10.65
C GLU A 361 29.88 -13.91 -12.03
N MET A 362 28.81 -14.68 -12.18
CA MET A 362 28.13 -14.80 -13.46
C MET A 362 27.41 -13.50 -13.83
N SER A 363 27.41 -13.18 -15.13
CA SER A 363 26.66 -12.01 -15.61
C SER A 363 25.15 -12.14 -15.31
N SER A 364 24.49 -11.03 -14.99
CA SER A 364 23.06 -10.99 -14.64
C SER A 364 22.14 -11.68 -15.64
N LEU A 365 22.42 -11.55 -16.95
CA LEU A 365 21.66 -12.25 -18.00
C LEU A 365 21.80 -13.78 -17.88
N SER A 366 23.01 -14.27 -17.61
CA SER A 366 23.28 -15.71 -17.44
C SER A 366 22.56 -16.26 -16.21
N VAL A 367 22.62 -15.53 -15.09
CA VAL A 367 21.92 -15.89 -13.84
C VAL A 367 20.41 -16.02 -14.07
N ILE A 368 19.79 -15.00 -14.68
CA ILE A 368 18.34 -14.99 -14.93
C ILE A 368 17.95 -16.04 -15.96
N SER A 369 18.79 -16.32 -16.96
CA SER A 369 18.57 -17.41 -17.92
C SER A 369 18.53 -18.77 -17.23
N ILE A 370 19.49 -19.04 -16.34
CA ILE A 370 19.56 -20.29 -15.57
C ILE A 370 18.33 -20.42 -14.65
N ILE A 371 17.98 -19.36 -13.91
CA ILE A 371 16.80 -19.33 -13.05
C ILE A 371 15.53 -19.62 -13.84
N THR A 372 15.39 -19.03 -15.03
CA THR A 372 14.20 -19.19 -15.89
C THR A 372 14.11 -20.60 -16.47
N ILE A 373 15.23 -21.17 -16.92
CA ILE A 373 15.28 -22.57 -17.40
C ILE A 373 14.88 -23.53 -16.27
N ILE A 374 15.43 -23.35 -15.07
CA ILE A 374 15.06 -24.16 -13.90
C ILE A 374 13.57 -23.99 -13.60
N PHE A 375 13.07 -22.74 -13.60
CA PHE A 375 11.65 -22.46 -13.41
C PHE A 375 10.77 -23.20 -14.42
N ASP A 376 11.07 -23.11 -15.72
CA ASP A 376 10.26 -23.70 -16.79
C ASP A 376 10.30 -25.23 -16.75
N LEU A 377 11.45 -25.83 -16.45
CA LEU A 377 11.57 -27.27 -16.19
C LEU A 377 10.66 -27.69 -15.04
N PHE A 378 10.69 -26.97 -13.92
CA PHE A 378 9.81 -27.23 -12.78
C PHE A 378 8.33 -27.02 -13.16
N TRP A 379 7.98 -25.98 -13.92
CA TRP A 379 6.61 -25.75 -14.37
C TRP A 379 6.08 -26.86 -15.29
N PHE A 380 6.95 -27.42 -16.16
CA PHE A 380 6.62 -28.50 -17.07
C PHE A 380 6.35 -29.82 -16.33
N PHE A 381 7.26 -30.21 -15.44
CA PHE A 381 7.17 -31.47 -14.70
C PHE A 381 6.25 -31.40 -13.47
N MET A 382 6.01 -30.22 -12.92
CA MET A 382 5.29 -30.01 -11.66
C MET A 382 4.25 -28.88 -11.76
N PRO A 383 3.00 -29.17 -12.18
CA PRO A 383 1.96 -28.15 -12.32
C PRO A 383 1.39 -27.74 -10.95
N THR A 384 2.13 -26.94 -10.18
CA THR A 384 1.61 -26.30 -8.97
C THR A 384 0.88 -25.00 -9.32
N ARG A 385 -0.09 -24.61 -8.49
CA ARG A 385 -0.83 -23.34 -8.68
C ARG A 385 0.10 -22.11 -8.67
N ALA A 386 1.21 -22.21 -7.95
CA ALA A 386 2.26 -21.20 -7.83
C ALA A 386 2.98 -20.95 -9.16
N LEU A 387 3.49 -22.04 -9.73
CA LEU A 387 4.23 -22.03 -11.00
C LEU A 387 3.32 -21.55 -12.13
N ASP A 388 2.04 -21.97 -12.13
CA ASP A 388 1.05 -21.48 -13.09
C ASP A 388 0.98 -19.93 -13.06
N LEU A 389 0.86 -19.32 -11.88
CA LEU A 389 0.76 -17.86 -11.72
C LEU A 389 2.05 -17.10 -12.06
N LEU A 390 3.22 -17.72 -11.94
CA LEU A 390 4.52 -17.06 -12.12
C LEU A 390 5.13 -17.24 -13.51
N LEU A 391 4.59 -18.16 -14.33
CA LEU A 391 5.13 -18.50 -15.64
C LEU A 391 5.41 -17.28 -16.52
N PHE A 392 4.39 -16.45 -16.74
CA PHE A 392 4.52 -15.23 -17.52
C PHE A 392 5.45 -14.20 -16.85
N PRO A 393 5.25 -13.81 -15.56
CA PRO A 393 6.16 -12.90 -14.88
C PRO A 393 7.65 -13.25 -14.97
N VAL A 394 8.01 -14.53 -14.79
CA VAL A 394 9.42 -14.98 -14.82
C VAL A 394 9.98 -14.91 -16.24
N ASN A 395 9.25 -15.42 -17.23
CA ASN A 395 9.67 -15.38 -18.63
C ASN A 395 9.78 -13.95 -19.18
N TYR A 396 8.88 -13.05 -18.76
CA TYR A 396 8.99 -11.63 -19.08
C TYR A 396 10.21 -10.97 -18.45
N SER A 397 10.62 -11.40 -17.26
CA SER A 397 11.84 -10.89 -16.62
C SER A 397 13.08 -11.28 -17.43
N LEU A 398 13.17 -12.52 -17.91
CA LEU A 398 14.24 -12.97 -18.82
C LEU A 398 14.25 -12.14 -20.11
N LEU A 399 13.09 -11.99 -20.75
CA LEU A 399 12.96 -11.20 -21.96
C LEU A 399 13.39 -9.74 -21.73
N GLY A 400 13.02 -9.18 -20.58
CA GLY A 400 13.41 -7.82 -20.17
C GLY A 400 14.91 -7.63 -20.10
N PHE A 401 15.60 -8.52 -19.40
CA PHE A 401 17.07 -8.48 -19.29
C PHE A 401 17.76 -8.75 -20.62
N PHE A 402 17.21 -9.63 -21.46
CA PHE A 402 17.74 -9.87 -22.80
C PHE A 402 17.64 -8.62 -23.68
N LEU A 403 16.47 -7.96 -23.69
CA LEU A 403 16.26 -6.72 -24.43
C LEU A 403 17.14 -5.59 -23.92
N MET A 404 17.26 -5.44 -22.59
CA MET A 404 18.14 -4.46 -21.97
C MET A 404 19.60 -4.60 -22.44
N LYS A 405 20.10 -5.84 -22.59
CA LYS A 405 21.48 -6.09 -23.01
C LYS A 405 21.69 -6.01 -24.53
N LYS A 406 20.77 -6.54 -25.34
CA LYS A 406 20.94 -6.62 -26.80
C LYS A 406 20.40 -5.40 -27.56
N ALA A 407 19.43 -4.69 -27.00
CA ALA A 407 18.80 -3.53 -27.58
C ALA A 407 18.58 -2.45 -26.51
N PRO A 408 19.66 -1.87 -25.95
CA PRO A 408 19.56 -0.88 -24.87
C PRO A 408 18.78 0.37 -25.27
N SER A 409 18.68 0.66 -26.58
CA SER A 409 17.85 1.74 -27.13
C SER A 409 16.34 1.47 -27.03
N ILE A 410 15.92 0.22 -26.82
CA ILE A 410 14.53 -0.18 -26.65
C ILE A 410 14.25 -0.31 -25.15
N ASN A 411 13.32 0.49 -24.65
CA ASN A 411 12.87 0.32 -23.28
C ASN A 411 12.04 -0.98 -23.15
N TYR A 412 12.67 -1.98 -22.54
CA TYR A 412 12.16 -3.34 -22.40
C TYR A 412 10.83 -3.42 -21.65
N HIS A 413 10.51 -2.46 -20.79
CA HIS A 413 9.23 -2.44 -20.07
C HIS A 413 8.06 -2.31 -21.05
N TYR A 414 8.15 -1.46 -22.08
CA TYR A 414 7.08 -1.32 -23.08
C TYR A 414 6.91 -2.58 -23.91
N SER A 415 8.02 -3.21 -24.28
CA SER A 415 8.00 -4.46 -25.04
C SER A 415 7.29 -5.55 -24.24
N ILE A 416 7.64 -5.72 -22.96
CA ILE A 416 6.99 -6.70 -22.08
C ILE A 416 5.49 -6.41 -21.94
N ILE A 417 5.11 -5.16 -21.66
CA ILE A 417 3.69 -4.84 -21.44
C ILE A 417 2.88 -5.01 -22.73
N THR A 418 3.45 -4.63 -23.88
CA THR A 418 2.81 -4.85 -25.18
C THR A 418 2.60 -6.33 -25.45
N ILE A 419 3.61 -7.18 -25.18
CA ILE A 419 3.49 -8.63 -25.33
C ILE A 419 2.43 -9.18 -24.38
N ALA A 420 2.43 -8.77 -23.12
CA ALA A 420 1.43 -9.20 -22.14
C ALA A 420 0.00 -8.81 -22.53
N LEU A 421 -0.19 -7.62 -23.13
CA LEU A 421 -1.47 -7.18 -23.71
C LEU A 421 -1.87 -8.02 -24.93
N ILE A 422 -0.93 -8.35 -25.82
CA ILE A 422 -1.19 -9.21 -26.98
C ILE A 422 -1.63 -10.60 -26.52
N VAL A 423 -0.94 -11.18 -25.52
CA VAL A 423 -1.31 -12.47 -24.92
C VAL A 423 -2.72 -12.40 -24.36
N GLU A 424 -3.04 -11.39 -23.54
CA GLU A 424 -4.41 -11.22 -23.01
C GLU A 424 -5.45 -11.06 -24.11
N ALA A 425 -5.19 -10.22 -25.12
CA ALA A 425 -6.11 -9.97 -26.22
C ALA A 425 -6.37 -11.25 -27.03
N TYR A 426 -5.33 -12.01 -27.35
CA TYR A 426 -5.42 -13.29 -28.04
C TYR A 426 -6.31 -14.28 -27.28
N PHE A 427 -6.10 -14.41 -25.96
CA PHE A 427 -6.92 -15.30 -25.13
C PHE A 427 -8.35 -14.78 -24.93
N TYR A 428 -8.57 -13.46 -24.90
CA TYR A 428 -9.90 -12.86 -24.83
C TYR A 428 -10.71 -13.09 -26.11
N PHE A 429 -10.11 -12.96 -27.30
CA PHE A 429 -10.80 -13.24 -28.57
C PHE A 429 -11.11 -14.72 -28.76
N LEU A 430 -10.27 -15.61 -28.24
CA LEU A 430 -10.58 -17.05 -28.17
C LEU A 430 -11.70 -17.38 -27.15
N TYR A 431 -11.92 -16.51 -26.15
CA TYR A 431 -12.85 -16.70 -25.03
C TYR A 431 -14.33 -16.60 -25.42
N ASP A 432 -14.65 -15.86 -26.49
CA ASP A 432 -16.04 -15.64 -26.92
C ASP A 432 -16.70 -16.91 -27.50
N LYS A 433 -15.90 -17.97 -27.72
CA LYS A 433 -16.38 -19.34 -27.89
C LYS A 433 -16.24 -20.10 -26.57
N LYS A 434 -17.34 -20.11 -25.80
CA LYS A 434 -17.47 -20.79 -24.49
C LYS A 434 -16.90 -22.22 -24.51
N GLU A 435 -16.35 -22.62 -23.35
CA GLU A 435 -16.22 -23.99 -22.79
C GLU A 435 -14.89 -24.75 -22.72
N LEU A 436 -13.72 -24.26 -23.17
CA LEU A 436 -12.51 -25.13 -23.15
C LEU A 436 -11.22 -24.55 -22.55
N LEU A 437 -11.29 -23.74 -21.47
CA LEU A 437 -10.08 -23.37 -20.73
C LEU A 437 -9.87 -24.25 -19.49
N ASN A 438 -8.83 -25.10 -19.54
CA ASN A 438 -8.37 -25.86 -18.38
C ASN A 438 -8.05 -24.89 -17.22
N GLU A 439 -8.42 -25.26 -15.98
CA GLU A 439 -8.12 -24.51 -14.75
C GLU A 439 -6.64 -24.12 -14.62
N LYS A 440 -5.72 -24.92 -15.19
CA LYS A 440 -4.29 -24.59 -15.28
C LYS A 440 -4.05 -23.30 -16.08
N LEU A 441 -4.64 -23.19 -17.26
CA LEU A 441 -4.45 -22.04 -18.16
C LEU A 441 -5.09 -20.77 -17.60
N LYS A 442 -6.24 -20.89 -16.91
CA LYS A 442 -6.86 -19.75 -16.20
C LYS A 442 -5.90 -19.14 -15.18
N ARG A 443 -5.18 -19.97 -14.42
CA ARG A 443 -4.19 -19.50 -13.43
C ARG A 443 -3.00 -18.82 -14.09
N VAL A 444 -2.53 -19.34 -15.23
CA VAL A 444 -1.46 -18.72 -16.02
C VAL A 444 -1.85 -17.32 -16.49
N LEU A 445 -3.08 -17.14 -16.99
CA LEU A 445 -3.61 -15.82 -17.38
C LEU A 445 -3.75 -14.86 -16.21
N ILE A 446 -4.15 -15.33 -15.02
CA ILE A 446 -4.16 -14.50 -13.80
C ILE A 446 -2.73 -13.99 -13.48
N GLY A 447 -1.70 -14.80 -13.75
CA GLY A 447 -0.30 -14.40 -13.66
C GLY A 447 0.08 -13.28 -14.63
N ASN A 448 -0.34 -13.41 -15.89
CA ASN A 448 -0.14 -12.39 -16.93
C ASN A 448 -0.82 -11.06 -16.58
N GLU A 449 -2.06 -11.12 -16.08
CA GLU A 449 -2.77 -9.97 -15.53
C GLU A 449 -1.98 -9.30 -14.39
N ALA A 450 -1.43 -10.11 -13.47
CA ALA A 450 -0.60 -9.60 -12.38
C ALA A 450 0.63 -8.83 -12.91
N THR A 451 1.28 -9.31 -13.98
CA THR A 451 2.38 -8.58 -14.64
C THR A 451 1.90 -7.23 -15.21
N LEU A 452 0.77 -7.20 -15.91
CA LEU A 452 0.20 -5.96 -16.48
C LEU A 452 -0.07 -4.89 -15.40
N ILE A 453 -0.21 -5.30 -14.14
CA ILE A 453 -0.44 -4.42 -13.00
C ILE A 453 0.86 -4.03 -12.31
N LEU A 454 1.74 -5.00 -12.06
CA LEU A 454 2.94 -4.83 -11.25
C LEU A 454 4.09 -4.16 -12.01
N LEU A 455 4.26 -4.47 -13.30
CA LEU A 455 5.37 -3.96 -14.10
C LEU A 455 5.30 -2.42 -14.29
N PRO A 456 4.11 -1.82 -14.51
CA PRO A 456 3.98 -0.37 -14.47
C PRO A 456 4.31 0.24 -13.09
N LEU A 457 4.04 -0.48 -11.98
CA LEU A 457 4.37 -0.02 -10.62
C LEU A 457 5.88 -0.06 -10.33
N SER A 458 6.57 -1.14 -10.72
CA SER A 458 8.01 -1.29 -10.49
C SER A 458 8.82 -0.29 -11.33
N TRP A 459 8.36 0.03 -12.54
CA TRP A 459 8.95 1.07 -13.39
C TRP A 459 8.94 2.45 -12.71
N LEU A 460 7.83 2.82 -12.04
CA LEU A 460 7.76 4.07 -11.28
C LEU A 460 8.67 4.09 -10.05
N SER A 461 8.87 2.94 -9.39
CA SER A 461 9.70 2.86 -8.17
C SER A 461 11.20 2.94 -8.45
N THR A 462 11.65 2.48 -9.60
CA THR A 462 13.05 2.12 -9.79
C THR A 462 13.93 3.28 -10.25
N ARG A 463 13.40 4.48 -10.54
CA ARG A 463 14.17 5.57 -11.19
C ARG A 463 14.87 5.11 -12.50
N ILE A 464 14.56 3.93 -13.05
CA ILE A 464 15.24 3.31 -14.20
C ILE A 464 14.82 3.94 -15.55
N GLY A 465 13.91 4.93 -15.53
CA GLY A 465 13.78 5.89 -16.64
C GLY A 465 14.99 6.83 -16.80
N ILE A 466 16.00 6.73 -15.92
CA ILE A 466 17.14 7.64 -15.79
C ILE A 466 18.47 6.85 -15.91
N PHE A 467 18.56 5.91 -16.86
CA PHE A 467 19.85 5.46 -17.40
C PHE A 467 20.07 6.05 -18.80
N VAL A 468 19.81 7.34 -18.91
CA VAL A 468 20.43 8.15 -19.96
C VAL A 468 21.38 9.06 -19.19
N ASP A 469 22.68 8.77 -19.23
CA ASP A 469 23.75 9.58 -18.62
C ASP A 469 23.83 11.01 -19.19
N ASP A 470 22.91 11.34 -20.09
CA ASP A 470 22.88 12.56 -20.87
C ASP A 470 21.53 13.28 -20.68
N TYR A 471 21.55 14.29 -19.81
CA TYR A 471 20.38 15.11 -19.47
C TYR A 471 19.72 15.75 -20.70
N GLU A 472 20.48 15.97 -21.78
CA GLU A 472 20.01 16.62 -23.00
C GLU A 472 19.17 15.68 -23.89
N LEU A 473 19.57 14.41 -24.03
CA LEU A 473 18.78 13.38 -24.70
C LEU A 473 17.49 13.05 -23.93
N MET A 474 17.53 13.14 -22.60
CA MET A 474 16.38 12.90 -21.73
C MET A 474 15.22 13.85 -22.08
N PHE A 475 15.46 15.16 -22.20
CA PHE A 475 14.42 16.11 -22.60
C PHE A 475 13.89 15.87 -24.02
N LYS A 476 14.73 15.39 -24.95
CA LYS A 476 14.35 15.14 -26.34
C LYS A 476 13.36 13.99 -26.50
N TYR A 477 13.49 12.92 -25.70
CA TYR A 477 12.66 11.71 -25.81
C TYR A 477 11.55 11.57 -24.76
N VAL A 478 11.53 12.38 -23.70
CA VAL A 478 10.46 12.41 -22.69
C VAL A 478 9.07 12.53 -23.31
N LYS A 479 8.91 13.31 -24.39
CA LYS A 479 7.62 13.46 -25.08
C LYS A 479 7.14 12.15 -25.73
N TYR A 480 8.05 11.38 -26.33
CA TYR A 480 7.73 10.10 -26.98
C TYR A 480 7.40 9.01 -25.96
N TYR A 481 8.22 8.88 -24.90
CA TYR A 481 7.95 7.95 -23.82
C TYR A 481 6.61 8.22 -23.13
N ARG A 482 6.25 9.49 -22.98
CA ARG A 482 4.95 9.89 -22.45
C ARG A 482 3.79 9.46 -23.35
N ILE A 483 3.90 9.58 -24.67
CA ILE A 483 2.85 9.14 -25.60
C ILE A 483 2.67 7.62 -25.52
N VAL A 484 3.78 6.86 -25.51
CA VAL A 484 3.74 5.40 -25.38
C VAL A 484 3.14 4.98 -24.05
N ASN A 485 3.51 5.63 -22.94
CA ASN A 485 2.93 5.41 -21.62
C ASN A 485 1.42 5.65 -21.57
N ILE A 486 0.96 6.77 -22.14
CA ILE A 486 -0.48 7.09 -22.21
C ILE A 486 -1.20 6.04 -23.06
N ALA A 487 -0.68 5.68 -24.23
CA ALA A 487 -1.29 4.67 -25.09
C ALA A 487 -1.41 3.31 -24.37
N LEU A 488 -0.36 2.92 -23.67
CA LEU A 488 -0.26 1.63 -23.01
C LEU A 488 -1.16 1.55 -21.76
N THR A 489 -1.19 2.60 -20.94
CA THR A 489 -2.15 2.70 -19.83
C THR A 489 -3.59 2.73 -20.34
N VAL A 490 -3.87 3.48 -21.42
CA VAL A 490 -5.18 3.49 -22.09
C VAL A 490 -5.62 2.09 -22.48
N LEU A 491 -4.75 1.32 -23.14
CA LEU A 491 -5.03 -0.05 -23.57
C LEU A 491 -5.27 -1.00 -22.39
N ILE A 492 -4.45 -0.93 -21.34
CA ILE A 492 -4.63 -1.75 -20.12
C ILE A 492 -6.00 -1.46 -19.47
N GLY A 493 -6.32 -0.18 -19.25
CA GLY A 493 -7.58 0.17 -18.60
C GLY A 493 -8.81 -0.17 -19.44
N ALA A 494 -8.76 0.03 -20.76
CA ALA A 494 -9.82 -0.40 -21.66
C ALA A 494 -10.02 -1.92 -21.60
N PHE A 495 -8.93 -2.69 -21.68
CA PHE A 495 -8.97 -4.15 -21.56
C PHE A 495 -9.63 -4.61 -20.25
N VAL A 496 -9.22 -4.04 -19.11
CA VAL A 496 -9.80 -4.40 -17.82
C VAL A 496 -11.28 -4.01 -17.74
N ILE A 497 -11.70 -2.87 -18.30
CA ILE A 497 -13.13 -2.48 -18.37
C ILE A 497 -13.95 -3.50 -19.16
N PHE A 498 -13.49 -3.89 -20.36
CA PHE A 498 -14.18 -4.88 -21.20
C PHE A 498 -14.28 -6.26 -20.54
N LYS A 499 -13.24 -6.67 -19.79
CA LYS A 499 -13.23 -7.94 -19.04
C LYS A 499 -14.10 -7.92 -17.77
N THR A 500 -14.22 -6.75 -17.12
CA THR A 500 -14.92 -6.60 -15.83
C THR A 500 -16.42 -6.44 -15.98
N ILE A 501 -16.83 -5.48 -16.79
CA ILE A 501 -18.19 -4.98 -16.90
C ILE A 501 -18.87 -5.76 -18.01
N LYS A 502 -20.06 -6.31 -17.76
CA LYS A 502 -20.83 -7.01 -18.79
C LYS A 502 -21.70 -6.05 -19.62
N ASN A 503 -22.24 -5.01 -18.97
CA ASN A 503 -23.10 -4.05 -19.61
C ASN A 503 -22.33 -3.19 -20.63
N GLN A 504 -22.64 -3.34 -21.92
CA GLN A 504 -21.95 -2.67 -23.02
C GLN A 504 -22.01 -1.13 -22.94
N LYS A 505 -23.15 -0.55 -22.54
CA LYS A 505 -23.27 0.92 -22.41
C LYS A 505 -22.35 1.44 -21.31
N LEU A 506 -22.24 0.71 -20.20
CA LEU A 506 -21.35 1.06 -19.11
C LEU A 506 -19.88 0.88 -19.47
N GLN A 507 -19.53 -0.15 -20.25
CA GLN A 507 -18.17 -0.33 -20.79
C GLN A 507 -17.76 0.89 -21.62
N ILE A 508 -18.58 1.30 -22.59
CA ILE A 508 -18.29 2.43 -23.47
C ILE A 508 -18.08 3.71 -22.66
N VAL A 509 -18.99 4.01 -21.72
CA VAL A 509 -18.86 5.21 -20.90
C VAL A 509 -17.64 5.18 -20.00
N LEU A 510 -17.33 4.05 -19.37
CA LEU A 510 -16.12 3.91 -18.56
C LEU A 510 -14.86 4.04 -19.43
N CYS A 511 -14.87 3.52 -20.67
CA CYS A 511 -13.76 3.68 -21.62
C CYS A 511 -13.60 5.13 -22.09
N ILE A 512 -14.68 5.88 -22.30
CA ILE A 512 -14.63 7.31 -22.65
C ILE A 512 -14.10 8.12 -21.47
N ILE A 513 -14.63 7.88 -20.26
CA ILE A 513 -14.12 8.49 -19.02
C ILE A 513 -12.64 8.15 -18.87
N TRP A 514 -12.26 6.91 -19.13
CA TRP A 514 -10.88 6.42 -19.06
C TRP A 514 -9.95 7.14 -20.04
N LEU A 515 -10.38 7.29 -21.30
CA LEU A 515 -9.63 8.03 -22.31
C LEU A 515 -9.46 9.49 -21.90
N GLY A 516 -10.53 10.15 -21.43
CA GLY A 516 -10.46 11.51 -20.92
C GLY A 516 -9.50 11.64 -19.74
N LEU A 517 -9.58 10.73 -18.77
CA LEU A 517 -8.69 10.69 -17.61
C LEU A 517 -7.22 10.56 -18.00
N ASN A 518 -6.89 9.71 -18.97
CA ASN A 518 -5.51 9.55 -19.44
C ASN A 518 -5.04 10.73 -20.31
N TYR A 519 -5.94 11.33 -21.09
CA TYR A 519 -5.63 12.51 -21.90
C TYR A 519 -5.27 13.72 -21.01
N PHE A 520 -6.07 13.97 -19.98
CA PHE A 520 -5.89 15.08 -19.05
C PHE A 520 -4.90 14.77 -17.92
N ALA A 521 -4.54 13.49 -17.70
CA ALA A 521 -3.40 13.09 -16.89
C ALA A 521 -2.12 13.57 -17.56
N TYR A 522 -1.83 14.86 -17.43
CA TYR A 522 -0.63 15.48 -17.99
C TYR A 522 0.66 14.87 -17.37
N SER A 523 0.54 14.00 -16.37
CA SER A 523 1.59 13.23 -15.71
C SER A 523 1.33 11.73 -15.75
N GLU A 524 2.36 10.98 -16.17
CA GLU A 524 2.45 9.51 -16.28
C GLU A 524 2.06 8.72 -15.02
N ILE A 525 2.05 9.37 -13.86
CA ILE A 525 1.80 8.72 -12.58
C ILE A 525 0.31 8.75 -12.22
N LEU A 526 -0.40 9.75 -12.72
CA LEU A 526 -1.82 9.93 -12.49
C LEU A 526 -2.65 8.91 -13.28
N SER A 527 -2.27 8.65 -14.54
CA SER A 527 -2.81 7.55 -15.34
C SER A 527 -2.63 6.19 -14.66
N LEU A 528 -1.53 5.99 -13.93
CA LEU A 528 -1.30 4.75 -13.18
C LEU A 528 -2.23 4.61 -11.97
N ILE A 529 -2.46 5.70 -11.21
CA ILE A 529 -3.46 5.70 -10.14
C ILE A 529 -4.82 5.29 -10.69
N PHE A 530 -5.14 5.74 -11.90
CA PHE A 530 -6.34 5.35 -12.63
C PHE A 530 -6.35 3.86 -13.04
N VAL A 531 -5.23 3.28 -13.46
CA VAL A 531 -5.14 1.83 -13.76
C VAL A 531 -5.43 1.02 -12.49
N MET A 532 -4.95 1.51 -11.35
CA MET A 532 -5.11 0.88 -10.05
C MET A 532 -6.52 1.02 -9.48
N LEU A 533 -7.16 2.15 -9.78
CA LEU A 533 -8.58 2.41 -9.62
C LEU A 533 -9.43 1.38 -10.37
N ILE A 534 -9.10 1.10 -11.63
CA ILE A 534 -9.77 0.07 -12.44
C ILE A 534 -9.44 -1.34 -11.93
N MET A 535 -8.26 -1.57 -11.39
CA MET A 535 -7.91 -2.82 -10.72
C MET A 535 -8.68 -3.05 -9.42
N LEU A 536 -8.97 -1.99 -8.68
CA LEU A 536 -9.92 -1.98 -7.56
C LEU A 536 -11.32 -2.39 -8.03
N ILE A 537 -11.73 -1.93 -9.21
CA ILE A 537 -12.99 -2.35 -9.86
C ILE A 537 -12.92 -3.85 -10.16
N TYR A 538 -11.89 -4.35 -10.87
CA TYR A 538 -11.72 -5.77 -11.21
C TYR A 538 -11.63 -6.69 -9.99
N ALA A 539 -10.77 -6.37 -9.04
CA ALA A 539 -10.53 -7.20 -7.87
C ALA A 539 -11.71 -7.16 -6.87
N SER A 540 -12.55 -6.13 -6.90
CA SER A 540 -13.79 -6.08 -6.10
C SER A 540 -14.89 -7.04 -6.56
N LYS A 541 -14.71 -7.72 -7.71
CA LYS A 541 -15.69 -8.67 -8.24
C LYS A 541 -15.80 -9.94 -7.39
N ASN A 542 -14.71 -10.42 -6.78
CA ASN A 542 -14.70 -11.63 -5.90
C ASN A 542 -13.47 -11.82 -4.97
N SER A 543 -12.50 -10.90 -4.86
CA SER A 543 -11.25 -11.12 -4.09
C SER A 543 -11.27 -10.54 -2.67
N LYS A 544 -10.78 -11.32 -1.69
CA LYS A 544 -10.56 -10.90 -0.28
C LYS A 544 -9.55 -9.74 -0.12
N TRP A 545 -8.71 -9.50 -1.13
CA TRP A 545 -7.64 -8.48 -1.10
C TRP A 545 -7.87 -7.34 -2.11
N GLY A 546 -8.99 -7.38 -2.84
CA GLY A 546 -9.19 -6.56 -4.03
C GLY A 546 -9.39 -5.06 -3.81
N ILE A 547 -9.56 -4.62 -2.57
CA ILE A 547 -9.61 -3.20 -2.21
C ILE A 547 -8.29 -2.77 -1.57
N LEU A 548 -7.71 -3.60 -0.70
CA LEU A 548 -6.52 -3.24 0.07
C LEU A 548 -5.29 -3.06 -0.82
N VAL A 549 -4.98 -4.04 -1.67
CA VAL A 549 -3.76 -4.02 -2.48
C VAL A 549 -3.76 -2.83 -3.44
N PRO A 550 -4.83 -2.55 -4.21
CA PRO A 550 -4.78 -1.41 -5.11
C PRO A 550 -4.88 -0.07 -4.36
N THR A 551 -5.47 -0.02 -3.16
CA THR A 551 -5.45 1.20 -2.32
C THR A 551 -4.05 1.49 -1.78
N LEU A 552 -3.36 0.49 -1.22
CA LEU A 552 -1.97 0.63 -0.74
C LEU A 552 -1.03 1.01 -1.88
N ALA A 553 -1.21 0.35 -3.02
CA ALA A 553 -0.44 0.67 -4.20
C ALA A 553 -0.78 2.11 -4.67
N ALA A 554 -2.04 2.57 -4.62
CA ALA A 554 -2.39 3.93 -5.02
C ALA A 554 -1.74 4.96 -4.09
N CYS A 555 -1.70 4.68 -2.78
CA CYS A 555 -0.95 5.49 -1.82
C CYS A 555 0.55 5.54 -2.16
N TYR A 556 1.15 4.39 -2.50
CA TYR A 556 2.55 4.32 -2.91
C TYR A 556 2.82 5.15 -4.18
N VAL A 557 1.93 5.08 -5.16
CA VAL A 557 2.05 5.83 -6.41
C VAL A 557 1.87 7.33 -6.19
N ILE A 558 0.95 7.75 -5.32
CA ILE A 558 0.81 9.16 -4.90
C ILE A 558 2.07 9.64 -4.18
N TYR A 559 2.63 8.84 -3.27
CA TYR A 559 3.88 9.13 -2.58
C TYR A 559 5.03 9.31 -3.58
N THR A 560 5.22 8.35 -4.48
CA THR A 560 6.25 8.40 -5.54
C THR A 560 6.03 9.60 -6.45
N TYR A 561 4.80 9.93 -6.82
CA TYR A 561 4.48 11.13 -7.60
C TYR A 561 5.01 12.38 -6.93
N TYR A 562 4.68 12.56 -5.65
CA TYR A 562 5.00 13.77 -4.93
C TYR A 562 6.52 13.93 -4.73
N PHE A 563 7.20 12.87 -4.31
CA PHE A 563 8.61 12.95 -3.88
C PHE A 563 9.64 12.67 -4.97
N THR A 564 9.30 11.91 -6.03
CA THR A 564 10.32 11.43 -6.98
C THR A 564 10.25 12.07 -8.36
N THR A 565 9.11 12.66 -8.76
CA THR A 565 9.02 13.28 -10.09
C THR A 565 9.66 14.66 -10.12
N TYR A 566 10.56 14.87 -11.09
CA TYR A 566 11.18 16.15 -11.43
C TYR A 566 10.18 17.07 -12.15
N ARG A 567 9.11 17.45 -11.46
CA ARG A 567 8.14 18.44 -11.92
C ARG A 567 7.98 19.52 -10.87
N SER A 568 7.67 20.73 -11.34
CA SER A 568 7.32 21.82 -10.45
C SER A 568 6.11 21.43 -9.59
N LEU A 569 6.03 21.98 -8.37
CA LEU A 569 4.88 21.72 -7.51
C LEU A 569 3.57 22.27 -8.12
N LEU A 570 3.67 23.28 -8.98
CA LEU A 570 2.57 23.81 -9.80
C LEU A 570 2.06 22.77 -10.80
N ASP A 571 2.94 22.13 -11.57
CA ASP A 571 2.53 21.06 -12.51
C ASP A 571 1.89 19.89 -11.77
N LYS A 572 2.43 19.56 -10.59
CA LYS A 572 1.86 18.52 -9.71
C LYS A 572 0.46 18.90 -9.24
N SER A 573 0.30 20.14 -8.81
CA SER A 573 -0.98 20.70 -8.39
C SER A 573 -2.04 20.67 -9.49
N ILE A 574 -1.72 21.14 -10.68
CA ILE A 574 -2.64 21.20 -11.82
C ILE A 574 -3.10 19.79 -12.17
N ALA A 575 -2.17 18.84 -12.27
CA ALA A 575 -2.50 17.45 -12.55
C ALA A 575 -3.46 16.89 -11.50
N LEU A 576 -3.14 16.97 -10.21
CA LEU A 576 -3.98 16.47 -9.12
C LEU A 576 -5.37 17.15 -9.08
N SER A 577 -5.44 18.44 -9.37
CA SER A 577 -6.71 19.19 -9.38
C SER A 577 -7.61 18.75 -10.55
N ILE A 578 -7.06 18.61 -11.75
CA ILE A 578 -7.79 18.13 -12.93
C ILE A 578 -8.25 16.67 -12.71
N THR A 579 -7.41 15.84 -12.09
CA THR A 579 -7.74 14.46 -11.66
C THR A 579 -9.02 14.44 -10.84
N GLY A 580 -9.05 15.28 -9.79
CA GLY A 580 -10.15 15.34 -8.88
C GLY A 580 -11.42 15.79 -9.58
N GLY A 581 -11.32 16.82 -10.43
CA GLY A 581 -12.42 17.30 -11.26
C GLY A 581 -13.00 16.21 -12.17
N LEU A 582 -12.15 15.48 -12.90
CA LEU A 582 -12.61 14.43 -13.80
C LEU A 582 -13.20 13.22 -13.07
N LEU A 583 -12.66 12.86 -11.90
CA LEU A 583 -13.27 11.83 -11.04
C LEU A 583 -14.66 12.26 -10.56
N LEU A 584 -14.85 13.54 -10.25
CA LEU A 584 -16.15 14.08 -9.89
C LEU A 584 -17.11 14.04 -11.09
N VAL A 585 -16.66 14.43 -12.29
CA VAL A 585 -17.45 14.31 -13.53
C VAL A 585 -17.85 12.86 -13.78
N ALA A 586 -16.89 11.92 -13.68
CA ALA A 586 -17.13 10.49 -13.83
C ALA A 586 -18.19 9.99 -12.83
N TYR A 587 -18.09 10.42 -11.56
CA TYR A 587 -19.09 10.13 -10.55
C TYR A 587 -20.49 10.64 -10.93
N LEU A 588 -20.59 11.88 -11.40
CA LEU A 588 -21.86 12.51 -11.80
C LEU A 588 -22.47 11.81 -13.02
N VAL A 589 -21.67 11.46 -14.02
CA VAL A 589 -22.10 10.69 -15.19
C VAL A 589 -22.63 9.33 -14.76
N LEU A 590 -21.92 8.60 -13.90
CA LEU A 590 -22.40 7.31 -13.39
C LEU A 590 -23.64 7.42 -12.51
N LYS A 591 -23.78 8.51 -11.75
CA LYS A 591 -24.93 8.73 -10.85
C LYS A 591 -26.20 9.10 -11.62
N TYR A 592 -26.12 10.03 -12.56
CA TYR A 592 -27.29 10.59 -13.25
C TYR A 592 -27.55 9.96 -14.62
N GLY A 593 -26.50 9.58 -15.36
CA GLY A 593 -26.63 9.01 -16.70
C GLY A 593 -27.00 7.52 -16.72
N PHE A 594 -26.81 6.79 -15.62
CA PHE A 594 -27.02 5.33 -15.53
C PHE A 594 -27.97 4.92 -14.40
N LYS A 595 -29.00 5.73 -14.16
CA LYS A 595 -30.04 5.43 -13.16
C LYS A 595 -30.80 4.16 -13.60
N GLY A 596 -30.74 3.08 -12.82
CA GLY A 596 -31.43 1.80 -13.11
C GLY A 596 -30.56 0.64 -13.63
N VAL A 597 -29.25 0.84 -13.88
CA VAL A 597 -28.31 -0.23 -14.31
C VAL A 597 -27.65 -0.93 -13.10
N GLU A 598 -28.31 -0.91 -11.94
CA GLU A 598 -27.74 -1.36 -10.67
C GLU A 598 -27.52 -2.87 -10.61
N ASN A 599 -28.28 -3.62 -11.41
CA ASN A 599 -28.05 -5.03 -11.64
C ASN A 599 -27.08 -5.19 -12.82
N ASN A 600 -25.88 -5.69 -12.51
CA ASN A 600 -24.83 -6.05 -13.48
C ASN A 600 -25.23 -7.31 -14.30
N GLU A 601 -26.53 -7.50 -14.50
CA GLU A 601 -27.22 -8.61 -15.15
C GLU A 601 -28.05 -8.03 -16.29
N GLN A 602 -27.36 -7.65 -17.35
CA GLN A 602 -27.79 -7.76 -18.75
C GLN A 602 -26.60 -7.42 -19.63
#